data_AF-A0A1Q7YER9-F1
#
_entry.id   AF-A0A1Q7YER9-F1
#
_cell.length_a   1.000
_cell.length_b   1.000
_cell.length_c   1.000
_cell.angle_alpha   90.00
_cell.angle_beta   90.00
_cell.angle_gamma   90.00
#
_symmetry.space_group_name_H-M   'P 1'
#
loop_
_entity.id
_entity.type
_entity.pdbx_description
1 polymer ?
#
loop_
_entity_poly.entity_id
_entity_poly.type
_entity_poly.pdbx_seq_one_letter_code
_entity_poly.pdbx_strand_id
1 'polypeptide(L)'
;MYKPNFCAECGEPISRTRWRVWHSRRFCTGCARRFRKSQLVSSLLAVVSLFLLGLASGRATRPQLPPLIIERTQMPPLPVASQTNEPETDLASLAHATEPNYGPNGTRDERPTDPNEIISICGARTKKGTPCQRRVRGTGRCWQHRGLPAMLPPSKLIVQGP
;
A
#
# COMPACT_ATOMS: atom_id res chain seq x y z
N MET A 1 -6.60 46.17 17.15
CA MET A 1 -6.43 45.79 15.72
C MET A 1 -6.83 46.96 14.85
N TYR A 2 -5.91 47.48 14.02
CA TYR A 2 -6.19 48.60 13.12
C TYR A 2 -7.15 48.17 11.98
N LYS A 3 -8.27 48.89 11.82
CA LYS A 3 -9.22 48.74 10.72
C LYS A 3 -9.07 49.96 9.81
N PRO A 4 -8.45 49.83 8.63
CA PRO A 4 -8.30 50.97 7.74
C PRO A 4 -9.68 51.40 7.23
N ASN A 5 -9.92 52.71 7.22
CA ASN A 5 -11.16 53.30 6.72
C ASN A 5 -11.16 53.44 5.19
N PHE A 6 -9.97 53.49 4.57
CA PHE A 6 -9.78 53.74 3.14
C PHE A 6 -9.06 52.57 2.45
N CYS A 7 -9.35 52.38 1.16
CA CYS A 7 -8.67 51.43 0.31
C CYS A 7 -7.21 51.84 0.08
N ALA A 8 -6.26 50.90 0.26
CA ALA A 8 -4.83 51.16 0.06
C ALA A 8 -4.43 51.44 -1.40
N GLU A 9 -5.30 51.09 -2.36
CA GLU A 9 -5.01 51.25 -3.80
C GLU A 9 -5.70 52.48 -4.40
N CYS A 10 -6.98 52.67 -4.12
CA CYS A 10 -7.82 53.67 -4.78
C CYS A 10 -8.31 54.79 -3.86
N GLY A 11 -8.02 54.73 -2.55
CA GLY A 11 -8.45 55.75 -1.58
C GLY A 11 -9.95 55.75 -1.24
N GLU A 12 -10.78 54.95 -1.91
CA GLU A 12 -12.22 54.85 -1.66
C GLU A 12 -12.52 54.35 -0.24
N PRO A 13 -13.53 54.91 0.47
CA PRO A 13 -13.93 54.43 1.79
C PRO A 13 -14.42 52.98 1.76
N ILE A 14 -14.00 52.17 2.73
CA ILE A 14 -14.37 50.76 2.83
C ILE A 14 -15.71 50.63 3.58
N SER A 15 -16.83 50.78 2.87
CA SER A 15 -18.18 50.53 3.40
C SER A 15 -18.57 49.06 3.23
N ARG A 16 -18.26 48.21 4.22
CA ARG A 16 -18.72 46.81 4.24
C ARG A 16 -19.45 46.47 5.53
N THR A 17 -20.72 46.11 5.41
CA THR A 17 -21.63 45.73 6.51
C THR A 17 -21.28 44.36 7.10
N ARG A 18 -20.67 43.45 6.33
CA ARG A 18 -20.32 42.10 6.79
C ARG A 18 -18.90 41.72 6.43
N TRP A 19 -18.11 41.44 7.45
CA TRP A 19 -16.71 41.02 7.35
C TRP A 19 -16.61 39.49 7.38
N ARG A 20 -15.85 38.88 6.47
CA ARG A 20 -15.51 37.44 6.52
C ARG A 20 -13.99 37.28 6.52
N VAL A 21 -13.51 36.22 7.16
CA VAL A 21 -12.08 36.00 7.47
C VAL A 21 -11.20 35.95 6.21
N TRP A 22 -11.76 35.54 5.06
CA TRP A 22 -11.02 35.42 3.81
C TRP A 22 -10.94 36.71 2.98
N HIS A 23 -11.68 37.77 3.34
CA HIS A 23 -11.61 39.04 2.63
C HIS A 23 -10.40 39.85 3.13
N SER A 24 -9.62 40.43 2.24
CA SER A 24 -8.47 41.27 2.60
C SER A 24 -8.92 42.58 3.25
N ARG A 25 -8.29 42.95 4.38
CA ARG A 25 -8.65 44.13 5.19
C ARG A 25 -8.31 45.47 4.56
N ARG A 26 -7.55 45.46 3.46
CA ARG A 26 -6.92 46.64 2.87
C ARG A 26 -7.61 47.18 1.60
N PHE A 27 -8.57 46.45 1.02
CA PHE A 27 -9.10 46.77 -0.31
C PHE A 27 -10.63 46.94 -0.32
N CYS A 28 -11.13 47.90 -1.11
CA CYS A 28 -12.55 48.08 -1.42
C CYS A 28 -13.10 46.90 -2.25
N THR A 29 -14.41 46.81 -2.47
CA THR A 29 -15.03 45.68 -3.21
C THR A 29 -14.57 45.59 -4.68
N GLY A 30 -14.33 46.73 -5.33
CA GLY A 30 -13.79 46.80 -6.69
C GLY A 30 -12.34 46.29 -6.76
N CYS A 31 -11.44 46.91 -6.02
CA CYS A 31 -10.02 46.51 -5.97
C CYS A 31 -9.86 45.07 -5.46
N ALA A 32 -10.64 44.63 -4.47
CA ALA A 32 -10.56 43.27 -3.96
C ALA A 32 -10.87 42.21 -5.03
N ARG A 33 -11.75 42.47 -6.00
CA ARG A 33 -12.01 41.52 -7.11
C ARG A 33 -10.80 41.42 -8.04
N ARG A 34 -10.20 42.56 -8.40
CA ARG A 34 -9.01 42.63 -9.27
C ARG A 34 -7.82 41.91 -8.63
N PHE A 35 -7.55 42.20 -7.36
CA PHE A 35 -6.42 41.61 -6.64
C PHE A 35 -6.69 40.23 -6.07
N ARG A 36 -7.94 39.74 -6.06
CA ARG A 36 -8.22 38.37 -5.60
C ARG A 36 -7.43 37.32 -6.40
N LYS A 37 -7.27 37.50 -7.71
CA LYS A 37 -6.46 36.60 -8.55
C LYS A 37 -4.99 36.64 -8.14
N SER A 38 -4.40 37.84 -8.05
CA SER A 38 -2.99 38.01 -7.63
C SER A 38 -2.74 37.48 -6.21
N GLN A 39 -3.65 37.76 -5.26
CA GLN A 39 -3.53 37.31 -3.89
C GLN A 39 -3.70 35.78 -3.76
N LEU A 40 -4.61 35.17 -4.54
CA LEU A 40 -4.71 33.71 -4.63
C LEU A 40 -3.45 33.10 -5.23
N VAL A 41 -2.92 33.67 -6.31
CA VAL A 41 -1.68 33.19 -6.95
C VAL A 41 -0.50 33.32 -5.99
N SER A 42 -0.31 34.47 -5.35
CA SER A 42 0.74 34.67 -4.35
C SER A 42 0.61 33.71 -3.16
N SER A 43 -0.61 33.51 -2.65
CA SER A 43 -0.86 32.54 -1.58
C SER A 43 -0.59 31.10 -2.02
N LEU A 44 -0.97 30.74 -3.26
CA LEU A 44 -0.74 29.41 -3.81
C LEU A 44 0.76 29.16 -4.00
N LEU A 45 1.49 30.15 -4.53
CA LEU A 45 2.95 30.10 -4.66
C LEU A 45 3.65 29.94 -3.31
N ALA A 46 3.19 30.65 -2.27
CA ALA A 46 3.73 30.50 -0.92
C ALA A 46 3.48 29.10 -0.33
N VAL A 47 2.31 28.51 -0.57
CA VAL A 47 2.01 27.15 -0.13
C VAL A 47 2.85 26.12 -0.89
N VAL A 48 2.97 26.28 -2.21
CA VAL A 48 3.81 25.41 -3.05
C VAL A 48 5.27 25.51 -2.64
N SER A 49 5.79 26.70 -2.38
CA SER A 49 7.18 26.88 -1.96
C SER A 49 7.45 26.20 -0.62
N LEU A 50 6.57 26.36 0.38
CA LEU A 50 6.67 25.66 1.67
C LEU A 50 6.63 24.14 1.51
N PHE A 51 5.74 23.64 0.65
CA PHE A 51 5.62 22.21 0.38
C PHE A 51 6.90 21.64 -0.26
N LEU A 52 7.45 22.33 -1.27
CA LEU A 52 8.69 21.93 -1.92
C LEU A 52 9.88 21.99 -0.95
N LEU A 53 9.94 23.01 -0.10
CA LEU A 53 10.98 23.15 0.93
C LEU A 53 10.90 21.99 1.93
N GLY A 54 9.69 21.64 2.38
CA GLY A 54 9.45 20.49 3.26
C GLY A 54 9.77 19.15 2.60
N LEU A 55 9.48 19.01 1.31
CA LEU A 55 9.77 17.79 0.56
C LEU A 55 11.27 17.62 0.31
N ALA A 56 11.97 18.71 -0.02
CA ALA A 56 13.41 18.74 -0.18
C ALA A 56 14.13 18.46 1.15
N SER A 57 13.73 19.12 2.23
CA SER A 57 14.31 18.89 3.55
C SER A 57 14.06 17.46 4.03
N GLY A 58 12.84 16.94 3.87
CA GLY A 58 12.50 15.56 4.23
C GLY A 58 13.16 14.49 3.36
N ARG A 59 13.65 14.85 2.16
CA ARG A 59 14.48 13.98 1.32
C ARG A 59 15.95 14.04 1.72
N ALA A 60 16.45 15.23 2.02
CA ALA A 60 17.83 15.47 2.43
C ALA A 60 18.15 14.85 3.80
N THR A 61 17.18 14.79 4.71
CA THR A 61 17.36 14.21 6.05
C THR A 61 17.09 12.72 6.12
N ARG A 62 16.83 12.03 4.99
CA ARG A 62 16.65 10.56 5.02
C ARG A 62 17.98 9.90 5.37
N PRO A 63 18.10 9.25 6.54
CA PRO A 63 19.28 8.46 6.82
C PRO A 63 19.36 7.33 5.79
N GLN A 64 20.53 7.16 5.19
CA GLN A 64 20.82 6.01 4.36
C GLN A 64 20.72 4.77 5.26
N LEU A 65 19.74 3.88 5.01
CA LEU A 65 19.65 2.65 5.77
C LEU A 65 20.96 1.88 5.58
N PRO A 66 21.63 1.44 6.66
CA PRO A 66 22.80 0.59 6.53
C PRO A 66 22.44 -0.61 5.67
N PRO A 67 23.30 -1.00 4.70
CA PRO A 67 23.01 -2.12 3.82
C PRO A 67 22.80 -3.36 4.69
N LEU A 68 21.61 -3.96 4.59
CA LEU A 68 21.34 -5.26 5.20
C LEU A 68 22.23 -6.30 4.49
N ILE A 69 23.37 -6.61 5.11
CA ILE A 69 24.19 -7.76 4.76
C ILE A 69 23.39 -8.99 5.21
N ILE A 70 22.79 -9.67 4.23
CA ILE A 70 22.14 -10.95 4.47
C ILE A 70 23.26 -11.98 4.59
N GLU A 71 23.69 -12.25 5.81
CA GLU A 71 24.60 -13.34 6.10
C GLU A 71 23.84 -14.67 5.93
N ARG A 72 24.08 -15.37 4.82
CA ARG A 72 23.63 -16.75 4.66
C ARG A 72 24.55 -17.62 5.50
N THR A 73 24.08 -18.00 6.68
CA THR A 73 24.68 -19.08 7.46
C THR A 73 24.54 -20.38 6.67
N GLN A 74 25.62 -20.82 6.02
CA GLN A 74 25.76 -22.19 5.53
C GLN A 74 25.90 -23.10 6.76
N MET A 75 24.83 -23.84 7.08
CA MET A 75 24.95 -24.95 8.02
C MET A 75 25.82 -26.05 7.38
N PRO A 76 26.71 -26.69 8.15
CA PRO A 76 27.51 -27.81 7.65
C PRO A 76 26.60 -29.00 7.32
N PRO A 77 26.94 -29.82 6.30
CA PRO A 77 26.18 -31.02 6.01
C PRO A 77 26.33 -32.00 7.17
N LEU A 78 25.19 -32.47 7.68
CA LEU A 78 25.15 -33.60 8.60
C LEU A 78 25.80 -34.83 7.94
N PRO A 79 26.57 -35.65 8.68
CA PRO A 79 27.21 -36.84 8.11
C PRO A 79 26.12 -37.85 7.76
N VAL A 80 25.90 -38.04 6.46
CA VAL A 80 25.10 -39.14 5.92
C VAL A 80 25.91 -40.41 6.15
N ALA A 81 25.44 -41.23 7.11
CA ALA A 81 25.97 -42.55 7.37
C ALA A 81 25.80 -43.42 6.13
N SER A 82 26.90 -44.02 5.71
CA SER A 82 27.03 -45.01 4.65
C SER A 82 26.10 -46.20 4.89
N GLN A 83 25.30 -46.59 3.91
CA GLN A 83 24.77 -47.95 3.82
C GLN A 83 24.99 -48.49 2.42
N THR A 84 25.72 -49.61 2.42
CA THR A 84 26.12 -50.50 1.34
C THR A 84 24.93 -51.22 0.68
N ASN A 85 25.15 -51.55 -0.59
CA ASN A 85 24.25 -52.14 -1.60
C ASN A 85 23.52 -53.46 -1.25
N GLU A 86 22.21 -53.51 -1.64
CA GLU A 86 21.42 -54.58 -2.33
C GLU A 86 21.21 -55.99 -1.69
N PRO A 87 20.15 -56.78 -2.03
CA PRO A 87 19.23 -56.66 -3.19
C PRO A 87 17.69 -56.83 -2.95
N GLU A 88 16.95 -56.30 -3.93
CA GLU A 88 15.68 -56.77 -4.54
C GLU A 88 14.57 -57.39 -3.65
N THR A 89 13.45 -56.68 -3.54
CA THR A 89 12.12 -57.32 -3.58
C THR A 89 11.15 -56.40 -4.29
N ASP A 90 10.66 -56.87 -5.43
CA ASP A 90 9.74 -56.20 -6.33
C ASP A 90 8.44 -55.75 -5.65
N LEU A 91 8.32 -54.45 -5.39
CA LEU A 91 7.03 -53.74 -5.31
C LEU A 91 7.24 -52.23 -5.55
N ALA A 92 8.09 -51.91 -6.52
CA ALA A 92 8.28 -50.59 -7.07
C ALA A 92 7.16 -50.28 -8.10
N SER A 93 5.97 -49.93 -7.62
CA SER A 93 4.94 -49.24 -8.41
C SER A 93 3.87 -48.70 -7.48
N LEU A 94 4.16 -47.59 -6.79
CA LEU A 94 3.18 -46.63 -6.22
C LEU A 94 3.85 -45.44 -5.48
N ALA A 95 5.16 -45.25 -5.62
CA ALA A 95 5.84 -44.03 -5.18
C ALA A 95 6.15 -43.15 -6.39
N HIS A 96 5.41 -42.07 -6.57
CA HIS A 96 5.88 -40.75 -7.01
C HIS A 96 4.67 -39.83 -7.20
N ALA A 97 4.12 -39.33 -6.09
CA ALA A 97 3.39 -38.07 -6.17
C ALA A 97 4.42 -36.99 -6.50
N THR A 98 4.52 -36.70 -7.79
CA THR A 98 5.38 -35.67 -8.37
C THR A 98 5.16 -34.37 -7.61
N GLU A 99 6.19 -33.82 -6.96
CA GLU A 99 6.14 -32.43 -6.52
C GLU A 99 5.84 -31.57 -7.75
N PRO A 100 4.74 -30.80 -7.78
CA PRO A 100 4.47 -29.95 -8.93
C PRO A 100 5.53 -28.84 -8.96
N ASN A 101 6.34 -28.87 -10.02
CA ASN A 101 7.37 -27.88 -10.30
C ASN A 101 6.73 -26.48 -10.37
N TYR A 102 7.11 -25.60 -9.44
CA TYR A 102 6.54 -24.27 -9.28
C TYR A 102 7.31 -23.24 -10.11
N GLY A 103 6.61 -22.47 -10.95
CA GLY A 103 7.21 -21.33 -11.64
C GLY A 103 7.62 -20.23 -10.65
N PRO A 104 8.68 -19.46 -10.89
CA PRO A 104 9.30 -18.57 -9.91
C PRO A 104 8.41 -17.40 -9.39
N ASN A 105 7.17 -17.25 -9.87
CA ASN A 105 6.43 -15.99 -9.76
C ASN A 105 5.11 -15.98 -9.00
N GLY A 106 4.67 -17.05 -8.32
CA GLY A 106 3.60 -16.86 -7.33
C GLY A 106 2.25 -16.43 -7.94
N THR A 107 2.08 -16.53 -9.26
CA THR A 107 1.12 -15.69 -9.99
C THR A 107 -0.30 -16.25 -9.94
N ARG A 108 -1.23 -15.29 -10.02
CA ARG A 108 -2.68 -15.40 -9.85
C ARG A 108 -3.38 -16.34 -10.85
N ASP A 109 -2.66 -16.81 -11.86
CA ASP A 109 -3.18 -17.50 -13.05
C ASP A 109 -2.75 -18.98 -13.13
N GLU A 110 -2.05 -19.50 -12.13
CA GLU A 110 -1.73 -20.93 -12.09
C GLU A 110 -3.01 -21.74 -11.90
N ARG A 111 -3.34 -22.49 -12.96
CA ARG A 111 -4.42 -23.45 -12.99
C ARG A 111 -4.11 -24.57 -11.97
N PRO A 112 -5.10 -25.06 -11.21
CA PRO A 112 -4.90 -26.22 -10.36
C PRO A 112 -4.49 -27.40 -11.25
N THR A 113 -3.30 -27.93 -11.03
CA THR A 113 -2.79 -29.11 -11.77
C THR A 113 -3.49 -30.38 -11.30
N ASP A 114 -4.09 -30.36 -10.11
CA ASP A 114 -4.84 -31.46 -9.50
C ASP A 114 -6.31 -31.04 -9.27
N PRO A 115 -7.30 -31.76 -9.82
CA PRO A 115 -8.72 -31.47 -9.61
C PRO A 115 -9.18 -31.63 -8.16
N ASN A 116 -8.41 -32.31 -7.30
CA ASN A 116 -8.72 -32.48 -5.88
C ASN A 116 -8.12 -31.40 -4.96
N GLU A 117 -7.43 -30.39 -5.52
CA GLU A 117 -6.83 -29.34 -4.71
C GLU A 117 -7.87 -28.29 -4.24
N ILE A 118 -8.11 -28.23 -2.92
CA ILE A 118 -9.00 -27.23 -2.32
C ILE A 118 -8.33 -25.85 -2.35
N ILE A 119 -8.80 -24.99 -3.24
CA ILE A 119 -8.40 -23.58 -3.30
C ILE A 119 -9.43 -22.73 -2.58
N SER A 120 -9.00 -21.98 -1.57
CA SER A 120 -9.85 -21.03 -0.86
C SER A 120 -9.42 -19.58 -1.07
N ILE A 121 -10.35 -18.65 -0.90
CA ILE A 121 -10.11 -17.22 -0.86
C ILE A 121 -9.76 -16.83 0.57
N CYS A 122 -8.80 -15.93 0.74
CA CYS A 122 -8.32 -15.49 2.04
C CYS A 122 -9.43 -14.91 2.95
N GLY A 123 -10.36 -14.13 2.41
CA GLY A 123 -11.54 -13.64 3.13
C GLY A 123 -11.29 -12.69 4.31
N ALA A 124 -10.04 -12.35 4.62
CA ALA A 124 -9.69 -11.46 5.72
C ALA A 124 -10.10 -10.00 5.45
N ARG A 125 -10.37 -9.24 6.51
CA ARG A 125 -10.72 -7.82 6.41
C ARG A 125 -9.52 -7.01 5.93
N THR A 126 -9.66 -6.37 4.77
CA THR A 126 -8.65 -5.42 4.29
C THR A 126 -8.80 -4.06 4.97
N LYS A 127 -7.78 -3.19 4.84
CA LYS A 127 -7.84 -1.79 5.32
C LYS A 127 -9.02 -0.99 4.73
N LYS A 128 -9.53 -1.40 3.57
CA LYS A 128 -10.70 -0.79 2.89
C LYS A 128 -12.05 -1.34 3.39
N GLY A 129 -12.04 -2.34 4.28
CA GLY A 129 -13.25 -2.96 4.82
C GLY A 129 -13.85 -4.08 3.95
N THR A 130 -13.33 -4.32 2.75
CA THR A 130 -13.75 -5.43 1.87
C THR A 130 -12.97 -6.71 2.18
N PRO A 131 -13.53 -7.91 1.93
CA PRO A 131 -12.83 -9.17 2.12
C PRO A 131 -11.71 -9.35 1.09
N CYS A 132 -10.59 -9.93 1.52
CA CYS A 132 -9.46 -10.22 0.63
C CYS A 132 -9.83 -11.34 -0.35
N GLN A 133 -9.79 -11.03 -1.66
CA GLN A 133 -10.11 -11.98 -2.74
C GLN A 133 -8.92 -12.85 -3.20
N ARG A 134 -7.77 -12.77 -2.53
CA ARG A 134 -6.59 -13.56 -2.95
C ARG A 134 -6.83 -15.05 -2.68
N ARG A 135 -6.57 -15.88 -3.69
CA ARG A 135 -6.61 -17.34 -3.59
C ARG A 135 -5.42 -17.87 -2.77
N VAL A 136 -5.67 -18.90 -1.99
CA VAL A 136 -4.75 -19.57 -1.08
C VAL A 136 -5.01 -21.07 -1.24
N ARG A 137 -3.94 -21.86 -1.30
CA ARG A 137 -4.04 -23.32 -1.29
C ARG A 137 -4.41 -23.78 0.12
N GLY A 138 -5.42 -24.64 0.26
CA GLY A 138 -5.98 -25.05 1.56
C GLY A 138 -6.89 -24.00 2.22
N THR A 139 -7.25 -24.19 3.48
CA THR A 139 -8.22 -23.38 4.26
C THR A 139 -7.62 -22.15 4.97
N GLY A 140 -6.52 -21.62 4.44
CA GLY A 140 -5.65 -20.65 5.11
C GLY A 140 -5.94 -19.17 4.86
N ARG A 141 -4.97 -18.33 5.21
CA ARG A 141 -4.93 -16.90 4.89
C ARG A 141 -3.75 -16.62 3.99
N CYS A 142 -3.86 -15.55 3.19
CA CYS A 142 -2.73 -15.16 2.38
C CYS A 142 -1.60 -14.62 3.26
N TRP A 143 -0.39 -14.55 2.70
CA TRP A 143 0.80 -14.06 3.39
C TRP A 143 0.64 -12.65 3.99
N GLN A 144 -0.25 -11.81 3.44
CA GLN A 144 -0.54 -10.46 3.97
C GLN A 144 -1.48 -10.46 5.19
N HIS A 145 -2.20 -11.55 5.44
CA HIS A 145 -3.23 -11.62 6.48
C HIS A 145 -3.06 -12.84 7.38
N ARG A 146 -1.81 -13.27 7.62
CA ARG A 146 -1.50 -14.37 8.53
C ARG A 146 -2.07 -14.06 9.93
N GLY A 147 -2.82 -15.00 10.50
CA GLY A 147 -3.40 -14.87 11.84
C GLY A 147 -4.69 -14.04 11.94
N LEU A 148 -5.20 -13.47 10.85
CA LEU A 148 -6.45 -12.69 10.88
C LEU A 148 -7.68 -13.58 10.61
N PRO A 149 -8.81 -13.36 11.31
CA PRO A 149 -10.05 -14.09 11.04
C PRO A 149 -10.61 -13.71 9.66
N ALA A 150 -11.28 -14.67 9.04
CA ALA A 150 -12.04 -14.41 7.82
C ALA A 150 -13.33 -13.68 8.20
N MET A 151 -13.76 -12.73 7.36
CA MET A 151 -15.07 -12.09 7.50
C MET A 151 -16.20 -12.96 6.96
N LEU A 152 -15.90 -13.94 6.10
CA LEU A 152 -16.88 -14.83 5.49
C LEU A 152 -16.86 -16.23 6.12
N PRO A 153 -18.03 -16.90 6.17
CA PRO A 153 -18.10 -18.30 6.59
C PRO A 153 -17.30 -19.20 5.64
N PRO A 154 -16.78 -20.35 6.11
CA PRO A 154 -15.87 -21.21 5.35
C PRO A 154 -16.44 -21.71 4.02
N SER A 155 -17.77 -21.86 3.93
CA SER A 155 -18.47 -22.27 2.71
C SER A 155 -18.33 -21.27 1.54
N LYS A 156 -18.15 -19.98 1.82
CA LYS A 156 -17.95 -18.94 0.80
C LYS A 156 -16.47 -18.66 0.50
N LEU A 157 -15.57 -19.28 1.26
CA LEU A 157 -14.13 -19.15 1.03
C LEU A 157 -13.67 -20.16 -0.02
N ILE A 158 -14.26 -21.34 -0.11
CA ILE A 158 -13.83 -22.38 -1.04
C ILE A 158 -14.28 -22.02 -2.47
N VAL A 159 -13.31 -21.93 -3.39
CA VAL A 159 -13.57 -21.81 -4.81
C VAL A 159 -13.39 -23.20 -5.39
N GLN A 160 -14.49 -23.91 -5.63
CA GLN A 160 -14.45 -25.14 -6.41
C GLN A 160 -14.02 -24.75 -7.83
N GLY A 161 -12.96 -25.40 -8.33
CA GLY A 161 -12.60 -25.29 -9.74
C GLY A 161 -13.74 -25.85 -10.61
N PRO A 162 -13.97 -25.29 -11.81
CA PRO A 162 -14.82 -25.93 -12.80
C PRO A 162 -14.20 -27.23 -13.33
#